data_AF-F0R351-F1
#
_entry.id   AF-F0R351-F1
#
_cell.length_a   1.000
_cell.length_b   1.000
_cell.length_c   1.000
_cell.angle_alpha   90.00
_cell.angle_beta   90.00
_cell.angle_gamma   90.00
#
_symmetry.space_group_name_H-M   'P 1'
#
loop_
_entity.id
_entity.type
_entity.pdbx_description
1 polymer ?
#
loop_
_entity_poly.entity_id
_entity_poly.type
_entity_poly.pdbx_seq_one_letter_code
_entity_poly.pdbx_strand_id
1 'polypeptide(L)'
;MPTVNIELFKRTSPARKIEIIRNLTQVELAGISEETILRIVKEVGRRNSGTRNYEFYIHPDRRTGNRWNSEVEGLWLYKGKLHVMVYIQLDHTDCEKTVPYDDFFRKEEYRGAVIREDRYGNPQTCYYVYDEKDKAEVIRSICLEYIHTKYKSKLNR
;
A
#
# COMPACT_ATOMS: atom_id res chain seq x y z
N MET A 1 -10.92 -3.08 -22.66
CA MET A 1 -9.54 -2.76 -22.23
C MET A 1 -8.97 -3.99 -21.55
N PRO A 2 -7.71 -4.39 -21.78
CA PRO A 2 -7.05 -5.37 -20.92
C PRO A 2 -7.04 -4.82 -19.49
N THR A 3 -7.37 -5.64 -18.51
CA THR A 3 -7.38 -5.23 -17.10
C THR A 3 -5.95 -4.89 -16.66
N VAL A 4 -5.78 -3.89 -15.79
CA VAL A 4 -4.45 -3.50 -15.27
C VAL A 4 -3.72 -4.68 -14.62
N ASN A 5 -4.47 -5.64 -14.07
CA ASN A 5 -4.01 -6.94 -13.55
C ASN A 5 -3.11 -7.70 -14.55
N ILE A 6 -3.29 -7.50 -15.86
CA ILE A 6 -2.45 -8.11 -16.91
C ILE A 6 -1.40 -7.11 -17.41
N GLU A 7 -1.78 -5.84 -17.63
CA GLU A 7 -0.90 -4.82 -18.22
C GLU A 7 0.37 -4.57 -17.41
N LEU A 8 0.32 -4.68 -16.08
CA LEU A 8 1.48 -4.54 -15.19
C LEU A 8 2.60 -5.54 -15.54
N PHE A 9 2.27 -6.72 -16.05
CA PHE A 9 3.24 -7.81 -16.27
C PHE A 9 3.59 -8.04 -17.74
N LYS A 10 2.90 -7.38 -18.69
CA LYS A 10 3.22 -7.46 -20.12
C LYS A 10 4.60 -6.85 -20.45
N ARG A 11 5.17 -7.24 -21.59
CA ARG A 11 6.42 -6.65 -22.12
C ARG A 11 6.15 -5.29 -22.79
N THR A 12 5.64 -4.33 -22.02
CA THR A 12 5.46 -2.92 -22.43
C THR A 12 6.51 -2.04 -21.76
N SER A 13 6.75 -0.84 -22.29
CA SER A 13 7.76 0.07 -21.70
C SER A 13 7.34 0.50 -20.29
N PRO A 14 8.30 0.64 -19.35
CA PRO A 14 8.00 1.10 -17.99
C PRO A 14 7.27 2.45 -17.94
N ALA A 15 7.68 3.40 -18.80
CA ALA A 15 7.02 4.70 -18.92
C ALA A 15 5.54 4.56 -19.31
N ARG A 16 5.21 3.67 -20.26
CA ARG A 16 3.82 3.41 -20.65
C ARG A 16 3.01 2.78 -19.52
N LYS A 17 3.62 1.90 -18.72
CA LYS A 17 2.96 1.31 -17.53
C LYS A 17 2.64 2.39 -16.49
N ILE A 18 3.57 3.30 -16.22
CA ILE A 18 3.34 4.43 -15.31
C ILE A 18 2.19 5.30 -15.80
N GLU A 19 2.17 5.65 -17.09
CA GLU A 19 1.10 6.43 -17.71
C GLU A 19 -0.27 5.74 -17.55
N ILE A 20 -0.34 4.43 -17.82
CA ILE A 20 -1.57 3.64 -17.62
C ILE A 20 -2.01 3.72 -16.16
N ILE A 21 -1.11 3.44 -15.20
CA ILE A 21 -1.44 3.43 -13.77
C ILE A 21 -1.93 4.81 -13.30
N ARG A 22 -1.31 5.90 -13.76
CA ARG A 22 -1.71 7.28 -13.41
C ARG A 22 -3.08 7.67 -13.93
N ASN A 23 -3.54 7.05 -15.02
CA ASN A 23 -4.82 7.35 -15.64
C ASN A 23 -5.97 6.45 -15.17
N LEU A 24 -5.71 5.45 -14.31
CA LEU A 24 -6.76 4.59 -13.76
C LEU A 24 -7.73 5.39 -12.90
N THR A 25 -9.01 5.08 -13.06
CA THR A 25 -10.09 5.55 -12.20
C THR A 25 -10.07 4.82 -10.85
N GLN A 26 -10.79 5.37 -9.87
CA GLN A 26 -10.98 4.72 -8.57
C GLN A 26 -11.55 3.31 -8.70
N VAL A 27 -12.52 3.11 -9.61
CA VAL A 27 -13.16 1.80 -9.84
C VAL A 27 -12.17 0.80 -10.44
N GLU A 28 -11.33 1.23 -11.39
CA GLU A 28 -10.33 0.35 -11.98
C GLU A 28 -9.22 -0.03 -10.99
N LEU A 29 -8.85 0.89 -10.09
CA LEU A 29 -7.91 0.63 -9.01
C LEU A 29 -8.50 -0.34 -7.97
N ALA A 30 -9.75 -0.14 -7.58
CA ALA A 30 -10.46 -1.07 -6.69
C ALA A 30 -10.63 -2.48 -7.32
N GLY A 31 -10.59 -2.57 -8.66
CA GLY A 31 -10.62 -3.83 -9.40
C GLY A 31 -9.27 -4.55 -9.52
N ILE A 32 -8.19 -4.05 -8.90
CA ILE A 32 -6.92 -4.76 -8.83
C ILE A 32 -7.05 -5.91 -7.84
N SER A 33 -6.75 -7.12 -8.30
CA SER A 33 -6.96 -8.32 -7.49
C SER A 33 -5.86 -8.49 -6.44
N GLU A 34 -6.19 -9.15 -5.33
CA GLU A 34 -5.21 -9.48 -4.30
C GLU A 34 -4.07 -10.34 -4.87
N GLU A 35 -4.33 -11.24 -5.82
CA GLU A 35 -3.30 -12.05 -6.48
C GLU A 35 -2.30 -11.18 -7.26
N THR A 36 -2.77 -10.09 -7.85
CA THR A 36 -1.91 -9.12 -8.53
C THR A 36 -1.00 -8.41 -7.52
N ILE A 37 -1.54 -7.98 -6.39
CA ILE A 37 -0.76 -7.37 -5.30
C ILE A 37 0.23 -8.39 -4.70
N LEU A 38 -0.19 -9.62 -4.48
CA LEU A 38 0.65 -10.70 -4.00
C LEU A 38 1.82 -10.98 -4.95
N ARG A 39 1.56 -10.95 -6.26
CA ARG A 39 2.59 -11.09 -7.29
C ARG A 39 3.58 -9.94 -7.26
N ILE A 40 3.11 -8.69 -7.11
CA ILE A 40 3.96 -7.51 -6.92
C ILE A 40 4.91 -7.73 -5.73
N VAL A 41 4.35 -8.04 -4.55
CA VAL A 41 5.13 -8.23 -3.32
C VAL A 41 6.17 -9.34 -3.47
N LYS A 42 5.84 -10.45 -4.13
CA LYS A 42 6.81 -11.55 -4.36
C LYS A 42 7.87 -11.24 -5.41
N GLU A 43 7.57 -10.41 -6.41
CA GLU A 43 8.51 -10.09 -7.50
C GLU A 43 9.57 -9.05 -7.12
N VAL A 44 9.23 -8.10 -6.23
CA VAL A 44 10.12 -6.98 -5.87
C VAL A 44 10.30 -6.76 -4.37
N GLY A 45 9.47 -7.36 -3.52
CA GLY A 45 9.62 -7.27 -2.08
C GLY A 45 10.89 -7.96 -1.60
N ARG A 46 11.44 -7.45 -0.50
CA ARG A 46 12.59 -8.05 0.19
C ARG A 46 12.14 -9.32 0.89
N ARG A 47 12.74 -10.45 0.51
CA ARG A 47 12.47 -11.74 1.16
C ARG A 47 13.24 -11.86 2.48
N ASN A 48 12.58 -12.30 3.53
CA ASN A 48 13.25 -12.63 4.79
C ASN A 48 13.94 -14.00 4.66
N SER A 49 15.26 -14.02 4.83
CA SER A 49 16.11 -15.19 4.57
C SER A 49 15.60 -16.44 5.29
N GLY A 50 15.61 -17.58 4.61
CA GLY A 50 15.09 -18.85 5.14
C GLY A 50 13.55 -18.94 5.26
N THR A 51 12.79 -17.90 4.90
CA THR A 51 11.32 -17.89 4.99
C THR A 51 10.64 -17.68 3.64
N ARG A 52 9.31 -17.71 3.61
CA ARG A 52 8.48 -17.25 2.48
C ARG A 52 7.80 -15.91 2.81
N ASN A 53 8.34 -15.15 3.75
CA ASN A 53 7.85 -13.84 4.12
C ASN A 53 8.55 -12.76 3.30
N TYR A 54 7.83 -11.71 2.94
CA TYR A 54 8.31 -10.61 2.11
C TYR A 54 7.85 -9.28 2.66
N GLU A 55 8.72 -8.28 2.60
CA GLU A 55 8.40 -6.90 2.92
C GLU A 55 8.55 -6.05 1.67
N PHE A 56 7.50 -5.30 1.35
CA PHE A 56 7.46 -4.39 0.22
C PHE A 56 7.25 -2.97 0.75
N TYR A 57 8.29 -2.15 0.69
CA TYR A 57 8.22 -0.76 1.15
C TYR A 57 8.00 0.19 -0.03
N ILE A 58 7.13 1.18 0.21
CA ILE A 58 6.87 2.29 -0.70
C ILE A 58 7.83 3.42 -0.35
N HIS A 59 8.49 3.94 -1.38
CA HIS A 59 9.38 5.09 -1.23
C HIS A 59 8.60 6.30 -0.71
N PRO A 60 9.16 7.12 0.22
CA PRO A 60 8.45 8.26 0.82
C PRO A 60 7.70 9.15 -0.19
N ASP A 61 8.34 9.57 -1.27
CA ASP A 61 7.71 10.41 -2.33
C ASP A 61 6.49 9.78 -3.05
N ARG A 62 6.26 8.49 -2.89
CA ARG A 62 5.12 7.77 -3.46
C ARG A 62 4.13 7.29 -2.42
N ARG A 63 4.43 7.42 -1.13
CA ARG A 63 3.49 7.06 -0.08
C ARG A 63 2.25 7.93 -0.20
N THR A 64 1.13 7.33 0.15
CA THR A 64 -0.15 8.02 0.22
C THR A 64 -0.92 7.50 1.41
N GLY A 65 -1.84 8.33 1.86
CA GLY A 65 -2.49 8.17 3.13
C GLY A 65 -3.90 8.70 3.10
N ASN A 66 -4.43 9.00 4.29
CA ASN A 66 -5.74 9.60 4.46
C ASN A 66 -5.75 11.13 4.37
N ARG A 67 -4.65 11.72 3.89
CA ARG A 67 -4.42 13.17 3.80
C ARG A 67 -4.56 13.92 5.14
N TRP A 68 -4.42 13.22 6.25
CA TRP A 68 -4.54 13.83 7.58
C TRP A 68 -3.41 13.40 8.51
N ASN A 69 -3.47 12.17 9.02
CA ASN A 69 -2.64 11.72 10.13
C ASN A 69 -2.06 10.31 9.91
N SER A 70 -2.17 9.76 8.70
CA SER A 70 -1.68 8.43 8.41
C SER A 70 -1.29 8.27 6.95
N GLU A 71 -0.27 7.46 6.70
CA GLU A 71 0.15 6.98 5.38
C GLU A 71 0.41 5.48 5.36
N VAL A 72 0.28 4.88 4.18
CA VAL A 72 0.67 3.48 3.96
C VAL A 72 2.13 3.44 3.53
N GLU A 73 2.95 2.76 4.34
CA GLU A 73 4.39 2.62 4.11
C GLU A 73 4.73 1.42 3.23
N GLY A 74 3.84 0.44 3.14
CA GLY A 74 4.14 -0.80 2.45
C GLY A 74 3.18 -1.94 2.74
N LEU A 75 3.61 -3.13 2.32
CA LEU A 75 2.91 -4.38 2.50
C LEU A 75 3.84 -5.43 3.10
N TRP A 76 3.30 -6.25 3.99
CA TRP A 76 3.98 -7.40 4.57
C TRP A 76 3.26 -8.70 4.23
N LEU A 77 3.95 -9.58 3.52
CA LEU A 77 3.51 -10.95 3.32
C LEU A 77 4.07 -11.81 4.45
N TYR A 78 3.22 -12.24 5.38
CA TYR A 78 3.59 -13.07 6.51
C TYR A 78 2.79 -14.37 6.50
N LYS A 79 3.49 -15.51 6.47
CA LYS A 79 2.89 -16.86 6.46
C LYS A 79 1.77 -17.01 5.41
N GLY A 80 1.96 -16.39 4.24
CA GLY A 80 1.01 -16.46 3.12
C GLY A 80 -0.13 -15.45 3.16
N LYS A 81 -0.21 -14.57 4.17
CA LYS A 81 -1.24 -13.53 4.29
C LYS A 81 -0.64 -12.13 4.12
N LEU A 82 -1.31 -11.29 3.35
CA LEU A 82 -0.93 -9.90 3.16
C LEU A 82 -1.44 -9.02 4.31
N HIS A 83 -0.60 -8.08 4.70
CA HIS A 83 -0.92 -7.03 5.66
C HIS A 83 -0.47 -5.69 5.11
N VAL A 84 -1.22 -4.64 5.42
CA VAL A 84 -0.86 -3.25 5.12
C VAL A 84 -0.08 -2.69 6.30
N MET A 85 1.06 -2.07 6.00
CA MET A 85 1.89 -1.37 6.98
C MET A 85 1.48 0.10 6.96
N VAL A 86 0.92 0.57 8.07
CA VAL A 86 0.32 1.89 8.20
C VAL A 86 1.11 2.68 9.23
N TYR A 87 1.69 3.79 8.80
CA TYR A 87 2.25 4.79 9.69
C TYR A 87 1.16 5.79 10.09
N ILE A 88 1.17 6.20 11.35
CA ILE A 88 0.17 7.06 11.97
C ILE A 88 0.91 8.13 12.76
N GLN A 89 0.82 9.36 12.28
CA GLN A 89 1.36 10.53 12.93
C GLN A 89 0.35 11.04 13.96
N LEU A 90 0.72 11.04 15.23
CA LEU A 90 -0.05 11.70 16.28
C LEU A 90 0.76 12.86 16.89
N ASP A 91 0.10 13.70 17.69
CA ASP A 91 0.61 14.98 18.19
C ASP A 91 2.08 14.99 18.65
N HIS A 92 2.52 13.93 19.36
CA HIS A 92 3.87 13.88 19.93
C HIS A 92 4.60 12.55 19.70
N THR A 93 4.00 11.59 19.00
CA THR A 93 4.59 10.26 18.80
C THR A 93 3.97 9.56 17.62
N ASP A 94 4.81 9.01 16.77
CA ASP A 94 4.40 8.22 15.63
C ASP A 94 4.14 6.77 16.04
N CYS A 95 3.25 6.09 15.32
CA CYS A 95 3.00 4.67 15.51
C CYS A 95 2.87 3.96 14.18
N GLU A 96 3.44 2.77 14.12
CA GLU A 96 3.22 1.84 13.03
C GLU A 96 2.18 0.81 13.44
N LYS A 97 1.27 0.47 12.52
CA LYS A 97 0.30 -0.59 12.65
C LYS A 97 0.37 -1.49 11.44
N THR A 98 0.27 -2.79 11.69
CA THR A 98 0.14 -3.80 10.65
C THR A 98 -1.26 -4.35 10.69
N VAL A 99 -1.99 -4.23 9.59
CA VAL A 99 -3.42 -4.57 9.53
C VAL A 99 -3.68 -5.56 8.40
N PRO A 100 -4.60 -6.54 8.55
CA PRO A 100 -4.88 -7.49 7.47
C PRO A 100 -5.31 -6.79 6.19
N TYR A 101 -4.81 -7.24 5.04
CA TYR A 101 -5.12 -6.65 3.73
C TYR A 101 -6.63 -6.64 3.46
N ASP A 102 -7.30 -7.76 3.70
CA ASP A 102 -8.74 -7.91 3.46
C ASP A 102 -9.59 -7.00 4.34
N ASP A 103 -9.13 -6.68 5.56
CA ASP A 103 -9.84 -5.76 6.44
C ASP A 103 -9.63 -4.30 6.00
N PHE A 104 -8.40 -3.94 5.62
CA PHE A 104 -8.09 -2.60 5.11
C PHE A 104 -8.82 -2.32 3.78
N PHE A 105 -8.80 -3.25 2.84
CA PHE A 105 -9.39 -3.09 1.50
C PHE A 105 -10.82 -3.63 1.38
N ARG A 106 -11.47 -4.00 2.49
CA ARG A 106 -12.91 -4.32 2.46
C ARG A 106 -13.69 -3.15 1.87
N LYS A 107 -14.74 -3.48 1.09
CA LYS A 107 -15.75 -2.51 0.64
C LYS A 107 -16.29 -1.78 1.87
N GLU A 108 -16.48 -0.46 1.78
CA GLU A 108 -16.68 0.51 2.90
C GLU A 108 -15.39 1.23 3.33
N GLU A 109 -15.53 2.19 4.25
CA GLU A 109 -14.41 2.87 4.89
C GLU A 109 -13.63 1.91 5.79
N TYR A 110 -12.31 2.07 5.85
CA TYR A 110 -11.51 1.45 6.89
C TYR A 110 -11.35 2.41 8.05
N ARG A 111 -11.63 1.95 9.28
CA ARG A 111 -11.50 2.76 10.50
C ARG A 111 -10.55 2.07 11.46
N GLY A 112 -9.32 2.55 11.51
CA GLY A 112 -8.33 2.11 12.49
C GLY A 112 -8.32 3.01 13.72
N ALA A 113 -7.84 2.47 14.84
CA ALA A 113 -7.72 3.19 16.10
C ALA A 113 -6.40 2.89 16.81
N VAL A 114 -5.84 3.90 17.47
CA VAL A 114 -4.73 3.78 18.40
C VAL A 114 -5.20 4.30 19.75
N ILE A 115 -5.20 3.44 20.76
CA ILE A 115 -5.47 3.83 22.15
C ILE A 115 -4.15 4.23 22.78
N ARG A 116 -4.11 5.40 23.40
CA ARG A 116 -2.95 5.94 24.14
C ARG A 116 -3.41 6.52 25.46
N GLU A 117 -2.49 6.75 26.37
CA GLU A 117 -2.78 7.44 27.62
C GLU A 117 -2.31 8.89 27.52
N ASP A 118 -3.11 9.82 28.07
CA ASP A 118 -2.68 11.20 28.25
C ASP A 118 -1.70 11.35 29.44
N ARG A 119 -1.23 12.58 29.71
CA ARG A 119 -0.31 12.87 30.82
C ARG A 119 -0.84 12.41 32.20
N TYR A 120 -2.15 12.25 32.34
CA TYR A 120 -2.83 11.87 33.57
C TYR A 120 -3.23 10.38 33.59
N GLY A 121 -2.86 9.60 32.58
CA GLY A 121 -3.20 8.17 32.47
C GLY A 121 -4.60 7.90 31.92
N ASN A 122 -5.31 8.90 31.38
CA ASN A 122 -6.63 8.65 30.79
C ASN A 122 -6.49 8.12 29.35
N PRO A 123 -7.25 7.09 28.97
CA PRO A 123 -7.21 6.56 27.61
C PRO A 123 -7.83 7.55 26.61
N GLN A 124 -7.08 7.83 25.55
CA GLN A 124 -7.46 8.63 24.40
C GLN A 124 -7.43 7.74 23.15
N THR A 125 -8.53 7.73 22.41
CA THR A 125 -8.64 6.97 21.16
C THR A 125 -8.40 7.90 19.97
N CYS A 126 -7.33 7.65 19.24
CA CYS A 126 -6.99 8.38 18.03
C CYS A 126 -7.35 7.54 16.81
N TYR A 127 -8.25 8.05 15.97
CA TYR A 127 -8.69 7.35 14.77
C TYR A 127 -7.86 7.74 13.54
N TYR A 128 -7.72 6.79 12.63
CA TYR A 128 -7.23 7.02 11.27
C TYR A 128 -8.16 6.28 10.31
N VAL A 129 -8.79 7.04 9.42
CA VAL A 129 -9.86 6.56 8.55
C VAL A 129 -9.41 6.67 7.11
N TYR A 130 -9.72 5.66 6.29
CA TYR A 130 -9.48 5.65 4.85
C TYR A 130 -10.81 5.42 4.15
N ASP A 131 -11.22 6.40 3.35
CA ASP A 131 -12.37 6.25 2.46
C ASP A 131 -11.99 5.40 1.23
N GLU A 132 -12.95 5.10 0.36
CA GLU A 132 -12.69 4.30 -0.84
C GLU A 132 -11.72 4.96 -1.82
N LYS A 133 -11.66 6.30 -1.84
CA LYS A 133 -10.76 7.06 -2.70
C LYS A 133 -9.32 6.97 -2.18
N ASP A 134 -9.13 7.10 -0.88
CA ASP A 134 -7.82 6.97 -0.24
C ASP A 134 -7.29 5.55 -0.42
N LYS A 135 -8.12 4.52 -0.22
CA LYS A 135 -7.76 3.12 -0.50
C LYS A 135 -7.34 2.92 -1.97
N ALA A 136 -8.07 3.49 -2.93
CA ALA A 136 -7.72 3.39 -4.33
C ALA A 136 -6.36 4.05 -4.64
N GLU A 137 -6.08 5.23 -4.06
CA GLU A 137 -4.78 5.86 -4.23
C GLU A 137 -3.65 5.06 -3.59
N VAL A 138 -3.89 4.37 -2.45
CA VAL A 138 -2.92 3.42 -1.88
C VAL A 138 -2.59 2.31 -2.89
N ILE A 139 -3.60 1.73 -3.56
CA ILE A 139 -3.37 0.74 -4.62
C ILE A 139 -2.56 1.33 -5.78
N ARG A 140 -2.87 2.56 -6.20
CA ARG A 140 -2.11 3.25 -7.26
C ARG A 140 -0.64 3.39 -6.85
N SER A 141 -0.39 3.82 -5.61
CA SER A 141 0.95 3.96 -5.03
C SER A 141 1.73 2.64 -5.06
N ILE A 142 1.11 1.53 -4.62
CA ILE A 142 1.70 0.19 -4.67
C ILE A 142 2.10 -0.20 -6.10
N CYS A 143 1.20 0.01 -7.07
CA CYS A 143 1.47 -0.29 -8.47
C CYS A 143 2.59 0.57 -9.05
N LEU A 144 2.64 1.87 -8.73
CA LEU A 144 3.73 2.75 -9.17
C LEU A 144 5.06 2.33 -8.57
N GLU A 145 5.10 2.04 -7.28
CA GLU A 145 6.29 1.56 -6.58
C GLU A 145 6.81 0.25 -7.20
N TYR A 146 5.93 -0.69 -7.55
CA TYR A 146 6.32 -1.90 -8.27
C TYR A 146 7.09 -1.57 -9.55
N ILE A 147 6.58 -0.65 -10.39
CA ILE A 147 7.23 -0.29 -11.65
C ILE A 147 8.57 0.39 -11.40
N HIS A 148 8.64 1.31 -10.45
CA HIS A 148 9.87 2.02 -10.09
C HIS A 148 10.94 1.09 -9.53
N THR A 149 10.56 0.09 -8.74
CA THR A 149 11.49 -0.89 -8.18
C THR A 149 11.89 -1.92 -9.23
N LYS A 150 10.95 -2.53 -9.95
CA LYS A 150 11.21 -3.60 -10.94
C LYS A 150 12.05 -3.11 -12.12
N TYR A 151 11.81 -1.87 -12.56
CA TYR A 151 12.39 -1.33 -13.78
C TYR A 151 13.28 -0.11 -13.55
N LYS A 152 13.81 0.06 -12.32
CA LYS A 152 14.69 1.18 -11.93
C LYS A 152 15.77 1.50 -12.97
N SER A 153 16.45 0.48 -13.49
CA SER A 153 17.52 0.61 -14.48
C SER A 153 17.08 1.11 -15.86
N LYS A 154 15.79 0.98 -16.19
CA LYS A 154 15.20 1.43 -17.47
C LYS A 154 14.53 2.80 -17.36
N LEU A 155 14.26 3.26 -16.14
CA LEU A 155 13.64 4.56 -15.88
C LEU A 155 14.68 5.67 -15.64
N ASN A 156 15.88 5.30 -15.20
CA ASN A 156 16.99 6.23 -14.95
C ASN A 156 17.96 6.32 -16.14
N ARG A 157 17.53 5.96 -17.35
CA ARG A 157 18.27 6.09 -18.61
C ARG A 157 17.61 7.17 -19.45
#